data_AF-A0A7X3R7N5-F1
#
_entry.id   AF-A0A7X3R7N5-F1
#
_cell.length_a   1.000
_cell.length_b   1.000
_cell.length_c   1.000
_cell.angle_alpha   90.00
_cell.angle_beta   90.00
_cell.angle_gamma   90.00
#
_symmetry.space_group_name_H-M   'P 1'
#
loop_
_entity.id
_entity.type
_entity.pdbx_description
1 polymer ?
#
loop_
_entity_poly.entity_id
_entity_poly.type
_entity_poly.pdbx_seq_one_letter_code
_entity_poly.pdbx_strand_id
1 'polypeptide(L)'
;NPIRRVRKMTALLVPLMLSAFRRAEELAVAMESRCYRGGAGRTQFRVMALARNDFVAIAAVTALLVLGAAFNRIGPVDHLF
;
A
#
# COMPACT_ATOMS: atom_id res chain seq x y z
N ASN A 1 32.03 -10.21 1.11
CA ASN A 1 31.47 -11.35 0.35
C ASN A 1 29.96 -11.48 0.63
N PRO A 2 29.10 -11.16 -0.34
CA PRO A 2 27.64 -11.09 -0.18
C PRO A 2 26.97 -12.43 0.20
N ILE A 3 27.55 -13.56 -0.20
CA ILE A 3 27.00 -14.91 0.05
C ILE A 3 26.93 -15.21 1.56
N ARG A 4 27.93 -14.75 2.34
CA ARG A 4 27.93 -14.88 3.81
C ARG A 4 26.85 -14.03 4.48
N ARG A 5 26.42 -12.92 3.86
CA ARG A 5 25.36 -12.04 4.38
C ARG A 5 24.00 -12.69 4.19
N VAL A 6 23.74 -13.25 3.00
CA VAL A 6 22.50 -13.99 2.70
C VAL A 6 22.32 -15.17 3.66
N ARG A 7 23.38 -15.97 3.90
CA ARG A 7 23.33 -17.11 4.84
C ARG A 7 23.03 -16.70 6.29
N LYS A 8 23.38 -15.48 6.71
CA LYS A 8 23.01 -14.95 8.03
C LYS A 8 21.55 -14.54 8.09
N MET A 9 21.01 -14.00 6.99
CA MET A 9 19.61 -13.61 6.90
C MET A 9 18.67 -14.81 6.90
N THR A 10 19.04 -15.91 6.23
CA THR A 10 18.23 -17.15 6.23
C THR A 10 18.03 -17.73 7.63
N ALA A 11 19.05 -17.66 8.49
CA ALA A 11 18.96 -18.12 9.88
C ALA A 11 17.96 -17.31 10.72
N LEU A 12 17.69 -16.05 10.35
CA LEU A 12 16.67 -15.22 11.00
C LEU A 12 15.30 -15.36 10.33
N LEU A 13 15.27 -15.53 9.00
CA LEU A 13 14.03 -15.63 8.24
C LEU A 13 13.21 -16.86 8.63
N VAL A 14 13.86 -18.03 8.76
CA VAL A 14 13.17 -19.30 9.10
C VAL A 14 12.40 -19.21 10.42
N PRO A 15 13.01 -18.79 11.56
CA PRO A 15 12.27 -18.67 12.81
C PRO A 15 11.21 -17.56 12.78
N LEU A 16 11.45 -16.44 12.07
CA LEU A 16 10.45 -15.38 11.92
C LEU A 16 9.23 -15.82 11.09
N MET A 17 9.44 -16.60 10.04
CA MET A 17 8.34 -17.16 9.26
C MET A 17 7.55 -18.15 10.10
N LEU A 18 8.23 -19.05 10.81
CA LEU A 18 7.54 -20.02 11.68
C LEU A 18 6.73 -19.32 12.77
N SER A 19 7.24 -18.24 13.38
CA SER A 19 6.50 -17.47 14.38
C SER A 19 5.32 -16.69 13.78
N ALA A 20 5.47 -16.13 12.57
CA ALA A 20 4.39 -15.47 11.86
C ALA A 20 3.24 -16.43 11.51
N PHE A 21 3.55 -17.66 11.06
CA PHE A 21 2.53 -18.66 10.75
C PHE A 21 1.78 -19.14 11.99
N ARG A 22 2.47 -19.40 13.10
CA ARG A 22 1.80 -19.74 14.37
C ARG A 22 0.82 -18.66 14.82
N ARG A 23 1.23 -17.40 14.74
CA ARG A 23 0.35 -16.27 15.05
C ARG A 23 -0.84 -16.17 14.09
N ALA A 24 -0.63 -16.47 12.81
CA ALA A 24 -1.71 -16.47 11.82
C ALA A 24 -2.73 -17.59 12.11
N GLU A 25 -2.28 -18.76 12.54
CA GLU A 25 -3.14 -19.89 12.93
C GLU A 25 -3.96 -19.56 14.19
N GLU A 26 -3.31 -19.05 15.24
CA GLU A 26 -3.99 -18.57 16.45
C GLU A 26 -5.04 -17.50 16.13
N LEU A 27 -4.70 -16.56 15.23
CA LEU A 27 -5.62 -15.54 14.78
C LEU A 27 -6.79 -16.13 13.98
N ALA A 28 -6.54 -17.10 13.10
CA ALA A 28 -7.58 -17.75 12.31
C ALA A 28 -8.60 -18.45 13.23
N VAL A 29 -8.12 -19.23 14.20
CA VAL A 29 -8.97 -19.89 15.21
C VAL A 29 -9.74 -18.85 16.04
N ALA A 30 -9.11 -17.74 16.42
CA ALA A 30 -9.78 -16.65 17.12
C ALA A 30 -10.84 -15.93 16.25
N MET A 31 -10.62 -15.83 14.94
CA MET A 31 -11.58 -15.26 14.00
C MET A 31 -12.78 -16.20 13.83
N GLU A 32 -12.54 -17.50 13.69
CA GLU A 32 -13.59 -18.52 13.55
C GLU A 32 -14.43 -18.66 14.82
N SER A 33 -13.82 -18.63 16.00
CA SER A 33 -14.54 -18.68 17.28
C SER A 33 -15.48 -17.47 17.48
N ARG A 34 -15.08 -16.30 16.95
CA ARG A 34 -15.91 -15.08 16.89
C ARG A 34 -16.91 -15.09 15.72
N CYS A 35 -17.11 -16.25 15.08
CA CYS A 35 -17.98 -16.43 13.93
C CYS A 35 -17.67 -15.47 12.76
N TYR A 36 -16.40 -15.09 12.57
CA TYR A 36 -16.00 -14.22 11.47
C TYR A 36 -16.06 -15.00 10.16
N ARG A 37 -17.18 -14.87 9.43
CA ARG A 37 -17.42 -15.53 8.14
C ARG A 37 -17.52 -14.50 7.03
N GLY A 38 -16.56 -14.48 6.11
CA GLY A 38 -16.62 -13.70 4.86
C GLY A 38 -16.92 -12.20 5.01
N GLY A 39 -16.99 -11.50 3.89
CA GLY A 39 -17.13 -10.02 3.83
C GLY A 39 -18.50 -9.51 3.39
N ALA A 40 -19.44 -10.36 3.00
CA ALA A 40 -20.76 -9.93 2.53
C ALA A 40 -21.63 -9.47 3.72
N GLY A 41 -22.28 -8.32 3.59
CA GLY A 41 -23.23 -7.80 4.58
C GLY A 41 -22.61 -7.24 5.86
N ARG A 42 -21.29 -6.98 5.92
CA ARG A 42 -20.65 -6.40 7.11
C ARG A 42 -20.67 -4.87 7.08
N THR A 43 -20.90 -4.25 8.24
CA THR A 43 -20.68 -2.82 8.45
C THR A 43 -19.21 -2.54 8.73
N GLN A 44 -18.67 -1.44 8.21
CA GLN A 44 -17.29 -1.02 8.45
C GLN A 44 -17.19 -0.24 9.77
N PHE A 45 -16.39 -0.71 10.72
CA PHE A 45 -16.13 0.02 11.96
C PHE A 45 -15.26 1.26 11.74
N ARG A 46 -14.29 1.17 10.82
CA ARG A 46 -13.42 2.28 10.44
C ARG A 46 -13.73 2.70 9.02
N VAL A 47 -14.59 3.70 8.88
CA VAL A 47 -14.90 4.33 7.60
C VAL A 47 -13.80 5.33 7.25
N MET A 48 -13.34 5.32 6.00
CA MET A 48 -12.38 6.31 5.52
C MET A 48 -13.14 7.58 5.15
N ALA A 49 -12.85 8.69 5.85
CA ALA A 49 -13.43 10.00 5.57
C ALA A 49 -12.38 10.89 4.92
N LEU A 50 -12.78 11.63 3.88
CA LEU A 50 -11.93 12.61 3.23
C LEU A 50 -11.60 13.75 4.18
N ALA A 51 -10.31 13.98 4.38
CA ALA A 51 -9.81 15.11 5.16
C ALA A 51 -9.59 16.33 4.26
N ARG A 52 -9.48 17.51 4.87
CA ARG A 52 -9.12 18.75 4.16
C ARG A 52 -7.82 18.62 3.36
N ASN A 53 -6.86 17.86 3.90
CA ASN A 53 -5.58 17.62 3.24
C ASN A 53 -5.74 16.84 1.94
N ASP A 54 -6.76 15.97 1.83
CA ASP A 54 -7.02 15.22 0.60
C ASP A 54 -7.48 16.18 -0.51
N PHE A 55 -8.32 17.16 -0.16
CA PHE A 55 -8.72 18.20 -1.11
C PHE A 55 -7.56 19.08 -1.54
N VAL A 56 -6.66 19.45 -0.62
CA VAL A 56 -5.45 20.22 -0.95
C VAL A 56 -4.53 19.42 -1.85
N ALA A 57 -4.32 18.12 -1.57
CA ALA A 57 -3.52 17.24 -2.39
C ALA A 57 -4.11 17.10 -3.80
N ILE A 58 -5.44 16.89 -3.90
CA ILE A 58 -6.14 16.82 -5.19
C ILE A 58 -5.97 18.14 -5.97
N ALA A 59 -6.16 19.29 -5.33
CA ALA A 59 -5.99 20.60 -5.97
C ALA A 59 -4.54 20.84 -6.44
N ALA A 60 -3.54 20.49 -5.63
CA ALA A 60 -2.14 20.66 -5.98
C ALA A 60 -1.73 19.75 -7.16
N VAL A 61 -2.15 18.48 -7.13
CA VAL A 61 -1.86 17.51 -8.20
C VAL A 61 -2.52 17.94 -9.51
N THR A 62 -3.80 18.34 -9.46
CA THR A 62 -4.51 18.81 -10.66
C THR A 62 -3.90 20.09 -11.23
N ALA A 63 -3.52 21.06 -10.38
CA ALA A 63 -2.84 22.27 -10.82
C ALA A 63 -1.50 21.98 -11.50
N LEU A 64 -0.69 21.07 -10.93
CA LEU A 64 0.59 20.67 -11.52
C LEU A 64 0.40 19.99 -12.89
N LEU A 65 -0.58 19.09 -13.02
CA LEU A 65 -0.88 18.44 -14.29
C LEU A 65 -1.33 19.43 -15.36
N VAL A 66 -2.19 20.39 -15.00
CA VAL A 66 -2.65 21.44 -15.94
C VAL A 66 -1.49 22.33 -16.35
N LEU A 67 -0.63 22.74 -15.41
CA LEU A 67 0.55 23.55 -15.71
C LEU A 67 1.51 22.81 -16.64
N GLY A 68 1.79 21.54 -16.36
CA GLY A 68 2.65 20.70 -17.20
C GLY A 68 2.07 20.47 -18.61
N ALA A 69 0.76 20.23 -18.71
CA ALA A 69 0.07 20.09 -20.00
C ALA A 69 0.02 21.41 -20.78
N ALA A 70 -0.17 22.54 -20.10
CA ALA A 70 -0.12 23.87 -20.72
C ALA A 70 1.29 24.21 -21.20
N PHE A 71 2.33 23.87 -20.42
CA PHE A 71 3.72 24.01 -20.83
C PHE A 71 4.06 23.14 -22.04
N ASN A 72 3.53 21.91 -22.11
CA ASN A 72 3.67 21.03 -23.28
C ASN A 72 2.90 21.57 -24.51
N ARG A 73 1.80 22.31 -24.32
CA ARG A 73 1.09 22.98 -25.42
C ARG A 73 1.76 24.27 -25.91
N ILE A 74 2.55 24.95 -25.07
CA ILE A 74 3.20 26.24 -25.38
C ILE A 74 4.65 26.06 -25.85
N GLY A 75 5.36 25.05 -25.31
CA GLY A 75 6.64 24.60 -25.82
C GLY A 75 6.39 23.66 -27.00
N PRO A 76 6.59 24.11 -28.25
CA PRO A 76 6.44 23.25 -29.41
C PRO A 76 7.55 22.20 -29.36
N VAL A 77 7.24 20.99 -28.90
CA VAL A 77 8.13 19.82 -29.00
C VAL A 77 8.01 19.18 -30.40
N ASP A 78 7.40 19.89 -31.35
CA ASP A 78 7.18 19.48 -32.75
C ASP A 78 8.29 19.88 -33.73
N HIS A 79 9.45 20.38 -33.26
CA HIS A 79 10.58 20.73 -34.15
C HIS A 79 11.90 19.97 -33.90
N LEU A 80 11.90 18.82 -33.22
CA LEU A 80 13.11 18.00 -33.05
C LEU A 80 12.88 16.49 -33.18
N PHE A 81 11.94 16.10 -34.05
CA PHE A 81 12.01 14.88 -34.86
C PHE A 81 11.69 15.23 -36.32
#